data_AF-A0AAQ0IA82-F1
#
_entry.id   AF-A0AAQ0IA82-F1
#
_cell.length_a   1.000
_cell.length_b   1.000
_cell.length_c   1.000
_cell.angle_alpha   90.00
_cell.angle_beta   90.00
_cell.angle_gamma   90.00
#
_symmetry.space_group_name_H-M   'P 1'
#
loop_
_entity.id
_entity.type
_entity.pdbx_description
1 polymer ?
#
loop_
_entity_poly.entity_id
_entity_poly.type
_entity_poly.pdbx_seq_one_letter_code
_entity_poly.pdbx_strand_id
1 'polypeptide(L)' 'MTHQQDAQVRDPYRGHEILVWARPNERGAWRDEVQVYVNGARIELMVPEAVAPEWLTEVEALRAGLERGRYLVDKRVDDD' A
#
# COMPACT_ATOMS: atom_id res chain seq x y z
N MET A 1 -7.64 -0.36 16.35
CA MET A 1 -8.77 -0.03 15.45
C MET A 1 -8.20 0.04 14.05
N THR A 2 -8.47 -0.97 13.23
CA THR A 2 -7.89 -1.11 11.88
C THR A 2 -8.76 -0.27 10.94
N HIS A 3 -8.36 0.98 10.71
CA HIS A 3 -9.13 1.95 9.94
C HIS A 3 -9.03 1.69 8.43
N GLN A 4 -9.55 0.56 7.96
CA GLN A 4 -9.70 0.24 6.52
C GLN A 4 -10.57 1.27 5.79
N GLN A 5 -11.51 1.90 6.50
CA GLN A 5 -12.44 2.89 5.94
C GLN A 5 -11.79 4.25 5.61
N ASP A 6 -10.63 4.55 6.20
CA ASP A 6 -9.93 5.82 6.02
C ASP A 6 -8.86 5.76 4.92
N ALA A 7 -8.82 4.67 4.14
CA ALA A 7 -7.95 4.54 2.98
C ALA A 7 -8.28 5.61 1.94
N GLN A 8 -7.24 6.31 1.49
CA GLN A 8 -7.39 7.38 0.49
C GLN A 8 -7.56 6.80 -0.91
N VAL A 9 -6.91 5.66 -1.17
CA VAL A 9 -7.12 4.86 -2.38
C VAL A 9 -7.47 3.44 -1.99
N ARG A 10 -8.48 2.89 -2.67
CA ARG A 10 -8.91 1.50 -2.57
C ARG A 10 -8.95 0.91 -3.97
N ASP A 11 -8.25 -0.19 -4.19
CA ASP A 11 -8.14 -0.84 -5.50
C ASP A 11 -8.38 -2.35 -5.37
N PRO A 12 -9.53 -2.87 -5.85
CA PRO A 12 -9.73 -4.29 -5.99
C PRO A 12 -8.90 -4.82 -7.17
N TYR A 13 -7.99 -5.75 -6.92
CA TYR A 13 -7.05 -6.28 -7.92
C TYR A 13 -6.81 -7.78 -7.73
N ARG A 14 -7.05 -8.59 -8.77
CA ARG A 14 -6.88 -10.07 -8.74
C ARG A 14 -7.46 -10.76 -7.51
N GLY A 15 -8.67 -10.39 -7.09
CA GLY A 15 -9.33 -10.96 -5.90
C GLY A 15 -8.79 -10.46 -4.55
N HIS A 16 -7.88 -9.50 -4.56
CA HIS A 16 -7.36 -8.82 -3.38
C HIS A 16 -7.93 -7.40 -3.28
N GLU A 17 -8.00 -6.86 -2.08
CA GLU A 17 -8.30 -5.45 -1.82
C GLU A 17 -7.01 -4.75 -1.37
N ILE A 18 -6.55 -3.80 -2.18
CA ILE A 18 -5.39 -2.96 -1.88
C ILE A 18 -5.90 -1.66 -1.27
N LEU A 19 -5.33 -1.29 -0.12
CA LEU A 19 -5.60 -0.05 0.58
C LEU A 19 -4.32 0.77 0.64
N VAL A 20 -4.42 2.04 0.28
CA VAL A 20 -3.28 2.96 0.29
C VAL A 20 -3.61 4.22 1.07
N TRP A 21 -2.66 4.63 1.90
CA TRP A 21 -2.63 5.92 2.56
C TRP A 21 -1.34 6.65 2.24
N ALA A 22 -1.42 7.97 2.19
CA ALA A 22 -0.28 8.86 2.19
C ALA A 22 -0.15 9.49 3.58
N ARG A 23 1.04 9.38 4.17
CA ARG A 23 1.34 9.89 5.50
C ARG A 23 2.44 10.94 5.41
N PRO A 24 2.19 12.19 5.82
CA PRO A 24 3.26 13.17 5.90
C PRO A 24 4.24 12.77 7.00
N ASN A 25 5.51 13.08 6.81
CA ASN A 25 6.57 12.85 7.78
C ASN A 25 7.14 14.17 8.31
N GLU A 26 7.94 14.10 9.37
CA GLU A 26 8.51 15.27 10.07
C GLU A 26 9.46 16.10 9.19
N ARG A 27 9.91 15.56 8.05
CA ARG A 27 10.80 16.21 7.09
C ARG A 27 10.04 16.93 5.96
N GLY A 28 8.71 16.95 6.03
CA GLY A 28 7.85 17.57 5.01
C GLY A 28 7.66 16.72 3.75
N ALA A 29 8.07 15.46 3.78
CA ALA A 29 7.84 14.50 2.70
C ALA A 29 6.69 13.55 3.05
N TRP A 30 6.25 12.77 2.06
CA TRP A 30 5.13 11.83 2.19
C TRP A 30 5.62 10.39 2.09
N ARG A 31 5.04 9.50 2.88
CA ARG A 31 5.27 8.06 2.82
C ARG A 31 3.99 7.37 2.40
N ASP A 32 4.12 6.29 1.65
CA ASP A 32 3.00 5.45 1.26
C ASP A 32 2.85 4.27 2.25
N GLU A 33 1.68 4.15 2.82
CA GLU A 33 1.31 2.98 3.62
C GLU A 33 0.41 2.10 2.76
N VAL A 34 0.77 0.83 2.60
CA VAL A 34 0.03 -0.12 1.77
C VAL A 34 -0.36 -1.31 2.62
N GLN A 35 -1.63 -1.66 2.58
CA GLN A 35 -2.14 -2.90 3.16
C GLN A 35 -2.93 -3.64 2.09
N VAL A 36 -2.79 -4.97 2.07
CA VAL A 36 -3.51 -5.82 1.13
C VAL A 36 -4.30 -6.85 1.90
N TYR A 37 -5.51 -7.12 1.43
CA TYR A 37 -6.45 -8.05 2.02
C TYR A 37 -6.90 -9.07 0.99
N VAL A 38 -7.13 -10.32 1.41
CA VAL A 38 -7.77 -11.36 0.62
C VAL A 38 -8.87 -12.00 1.46
N ASN A 39 -10.09 -12.09 0.94
CA ASN A 39 -11.25 -12.60 1.68
C ASN A 39 -11.44 -11.97 3.08
N GLY A 40 -11.13 -10.68 3.22
CA GLY A 40 -11.22 -9.94 4.49
C GLY A 40 -10.05 -10.15 5.46
N ALA A 41 -9.10 -11.03 5.15
CA ALA A 41 -7.89 -11.23 5.94
C ALA A 41 -6.74 -10.37 5.40
N ARG A 42 -6.07 -9.61 6.28
CA ARG A 42 -4.85 -8.88 5.92
C ARG A 42 -3.75 -9.87 5.62
N ILE A 43 -3.09 -9.73 4.48
CA ILE A 43 -1.89 -10.50 4.15
C ILE A 43 -0.65 -9.76 4.64
N GLU A 44 0.25 -10.46 5.31
CA GLU A 44 1.58 -9.95 5.61
C GLU A 44 2.41 -10.00 4.34
N LEU A 45 2.65 -8.82 3.78
CA LEU A 45 3.57 -8.66 2.67
C LEU A 45 4.92 -8.29 3.28
N MET A 46 5.92 -9.16 3.12
CA MET A 46 7.31 -8.82 3.43
C MET A 46 7.78 -7.76 2.42
N VAL A 47 7.50 -6.50 2.72
CA VAL A 47 8.17 -5.38 2.07
C VAL A 47 9.40 -5.08 2.92
N PRO A 48 10.62 -5.10 2.37
CA PRO A 48 11.79 -4.71 3.13
C PRO A 48 11.60 -3.28 3.66
N GLU A 49 11.55 -3.15 4.99
CA GLU A 49 11.32 -1.90 5.72
C GLU A 49 12.40 -0.83 5.44
N ALA A 50 13.54 -1.26 4.91
CA ALA A 50 14.79 -0.51 4.90
C ALA A 50 14.79 0.78 4.06
N VAL A 51 13.85 1.00 3.14
CA VAL A 51 13.74 2.26 2.39
C VAL A 51 12.27 2.54 2.03
N ALA A 52 11.44 2.91 3.00
CA ALA A 52 10.15 3.51 2.68
C ALA A 52 10.42 4.80 1.86
N PRO A 53 10.02 4.88 0.59
CA PRO A 53 10.32 6.04 -0.25
C PRO A 53 9.66 7.30 0.34
N GLU A 54 10.37 8.42 0.25
CA GLU A 54 9.86 9.72 0.64
C GLU A 54 9.47 10.50 -0.62
N TRP A 55 8.18 10.74 -0.78
CA TRP A 55 7.59 11.42 -1.91
C TRP A 55 7.44 12.92 -1.64
N LEU A 56 7.55 13.73 -2.69
CA LEU A 56 7.40 15.19 -2.56
C LEU A 56 5.94 15.58 -2.32
N THR A 57 5.00 14.79 -2.85
CA THR A 57 3.57 15.07 -2.75
C THR A 57 2.77 13.87 -2.25
N GLU A 58 1.62 14.17 -1.67
CA GLU A 58 0.62 13.18 -1.27
C GLU A 58 0.18 12.30 -2.45
N VAL A 59 -0.05 12.89 -3.61
CA VAL A 59 -0.51 12.19 -4.83
C VAL A 59 0.54 11.20 -5.33
N GLU A 60 1.81 11.57 -5.29
CA GLU A 60 2.91 10.66 -5.66
C GLU A 60 2.97 9.47 -4.69
N ALA A 61 2.81 9.71 -3.38
CA ALA A 61 2.75 8.62 -2.40
C ALA A 61 1.57 7.69 -2.67
N LEU A 62 0.37 8.22 -2.94
CA LEU A 62 -0.79 7.38 -3.25
C LEU A 62 -0.59 6.54 -4.51
N ARG A 63 -0.03 7.15 -5.56
CA ARG A 63 0.24 6.43 -6.82
C ARG A 63 1.28 5.34 -6.64
N ALA A 64 2.39 5.65 -5.99
CA ALA A 64 3.46 4.69 -5.75
C ALA A 64 3.02 3.55 -4.84
N GLY A 65 2.22 3.85 -3.80
CA GLY A 65 1.63 2.84 -2.94
C GLY A 65 0.69 1.90 -3.70
N LEU A 66 -0.10 2.43 -4.66
CA LEU A 66 -0.97 1.61 -5.51
C LEU A 66 -0.17 0.70 -6.45
N GLU A 67 0.83 1.26 -7.15
CA GLU A 67 1.71 0.51 -8.05
C GLU A 67 2.44 -0.61 -7.27
N ARG A 68 2.93 -0.30 -6.07
CA ARG A 68 3.55 -1.30 -5.18
C ARG A 68 2.55 -2.35 -4.70
N GLY A 69 1.33 -1.96 -4.32
CA GLY A 69 0.29 -2.89 -3.90
C GLY A 69 -0.02 -3.94 -4.97
N ARG A 70 -0.14 -3.50 -6.23
CA ARG A 70 -0.35 -4.40 -7.36
C ARG A 70 0.86 -5.31 -7.61
N TYR A 71 2.07 -4.76 -7.57
CA TYR A 71 3.30 -5.55 -7.71
C TYR A 71 3.38 -6.68 -6.66
N LEU A 72 3.02 -6.39 -5.40
CA LEU A 72 3.04 -7.37 -4.32
C LEU A 72 1.97 -8.46 -4.50
N VAL A 73 0.80 -8.11 -5.02
CA VAL A 73 -0.24 -9.08 -5.39
C VAL A 73 0.22 -9.95 -6.56
N ASP A 74 0.80 -9.35 -7.60
CA ASP A 74 1.31 -10.09 -8.76
C ASP A 74 2.39 -11.09 -8.31
N LYS A 75 3.38 -10.63 -7.53
CA LYS A 75 4.41 -11.49 -6.93
C LYS A 75 3.83 -12.66 -6.16
N ARG A 76 2.85 -12.40 -5.28
CA ARG A 76 2.18 -13.43 -4.48
C ARG A 76 1.49 -14.48 -5.37
N VAL A 77 0.84 -14.05 -6.44
CA VAL A 77 0.11 -14.92 -7.37
C VAL A 77 1.05 -15.73 -8.26
N ASP A 78 2.20 -15.17 -8.65
CA ASP A 78 3.21 -15.89 -9.44
C ASP A 78 4.00 -16.92 -8.60
N ASP A 79 4.10 -16.73 -7.28
CA ASP A 79 4.76 -17.65 -6.34
C ASP A 79 3.83 -18.81 -5.84
N ASP A 80 2.51 -18.76 -6.10
CA ASP A 80 1.50 -19.77 -5.71
C ASP A 80 1.17 -20.73 -6.88
#